data_AF-A0A2N1QKL7-F1
#
_entry.id   AF-A0A2N1QKL7-F1
#
_cell.length_a   1.000
_cell.length_b   1.000
_cell.length_c   1.000
_cell.angle_alpha   90.00
_cell.angle_beta   90.00
_cell.angle_gamma   90.00
#
_symmetry.space_group_name_H-M   'P 1'
#
loop_
_entity.id
_entity.type
_entity.pdbx_description
1 polymer ?
#
loop_
_entity_poly.entity_id
_entity_poly.type
_entity_poly.pdbx_seq_one_letter_code
_entity_poly.pdbx_strand_id
1 'polypeptide(L)'
;MKKYLMFLSVLLLGVVLIGCDFSNTTTTLTSDIVTTEPSDWILISTEAELRAMDVTKSYQLTADIDLNGAEWNPIGTPTNPFKGWFDGDNHTISNYVITDKNDNYNGLFGVVTGNILNLNIDDFSINYSTDFMTYAGGLVAHMTGNITNVNVNGTITISNISSNTYAGLLVGFHSAYITPTMTVSEFKASSIIHSSSTGTLDVISKNFTYVGGLVGKTYNVHIEDASSISTISGVSHNYRVFAGGLIGHNFSGILMSYDSVVDSTEITIESSYANTDITLPNDGTWQTAGGLIGYNQYGVVTDSFAKSKIHLASDDQAYIGGLIGDDWNGKVVSSVVDIAVFLDVDGTEEAGFSVSGLVGSINDLTVVENSYFIIHSSFTPQVTLGELTTIDNITNTSWYETTLLWDDVDFITLAINHLTQE
;
A
#
# COMPACT_ATOMS: atom_id res chain seq x y z
N MET A 1 -14.25 21.46 -43.84
CA MET A 1 -14.97 20.75 -42.75
C MET A 1 -14.17 19.53 -42.28
N LYS A 2 -12.96 19.71 -41.74
CA LYS A 2 -12.09 18.59 -41.27
C LYS A 2 -11.02 19.04 -40.24
N LYS A 3 -11.33 20.05 -39.42
CA LYS A 3 -10.42 20.53 -38.34
C LYS A 3 -11.08 20.73 -36.97
N TYR A 4 -12.36 20.39 -36.83
CA TYR A 4 -13.11 20.54 -35.57
C TYR A 4 -13.47 19.21 -34.90
N LEU A 5 -13.05 18.06 -35.45
CA LEU A 5 -13.35 16.74 -34.88
C LEU A 5 -12.25 16.19 -33.94
N MET A 6 -11.09 16.86 -33.88
CA MET A 6 -9.93 16.43 -33.08
C MET A 6 -9.83 17.18 -31.73
N PHE A 7 -10.76 18.11 -31.46
CA PHE A 7 -10.88 18.80 -30.17
C PHE A 7 -11.97 18.22 -29.26
N LEU A 8 -12.76 17.27 -29.77
CA LEU A 8 -13.83 16.62 -29.00
C LEU A 8 -13.38 15.31 -28.31
N SER A 9 -12.26 14.72 -28.75
CA SER A 9 -11.69 13.50 -28.14
C SER A 9 -10.77 13.78 -26.95
N VAL A 10 -10.12 14.96 -26.93
CA VAL A 10 -9.28 15.39 -25.80
C VAL A 10 -10.13 15.84 -24.60
N LEU A 11 -11.35 16.31 -24.85
CA LEU A 11 -12.30 16.67 -23.79
C LEU A 11 -12.95 15.43 -23.13
N LEU A 12 -12.94 14.26 -23.79
CA LEU A 12 -13.51 13.03 -23.24
C LEU A 12 -12.48 12.25 -22.38
N LEU A 13 -11.18 12.36 -22.69
CA LEU A 13 -10.10 11.79 -21.87
C LEU A 13 -9.91 12.54 -20.54
N GLY A 14 -10.20 13.85 -20.52
CA GLY A 14 -10.17 14.67 -19.31
C GLY A 14 -11.28 14.37 -18.30
N VAL A 15 -12.28 13.56 -18.64
CA VAL A 15 -13.39 13.19 -17.75
C VAL A 15 -13.13 11.86 -17.02
N VAL A 16 -12.23 11.01 -17.53
CA VAL A 16 -11.88 9.72 -16.89
C VAL A 16 -10.91 9.90 -15.72
N LEU A 17 -10.11 10.97 -15.72
CA LEU A 17 -9.23 11.34 -14.61
C LEU A 17 -9.96 12.03 -13.43
N ILE A 18 -11.26 12.30 -13.56
CA ILE A 18 -12.10 12.91 -12.50
C ILE A 18 -12.62 11.83 -11.51
N GLY A 19 -12.13 10.59 -11.60
CA GLY A 19 -12.30 9.58 -10.55
C GLY A 19 -11.43 9.84 -9.30
N CYS A 20 -10.46 10.75 -9.38
CA CYS A 20 -9.76 11.26 -8.21
C CYS A 20 -10.59 12.39 -7.59
N ASP A 21 -10.96 12.21 -6.33
CA ASP A 21 -11.76 13.11 -5.49
C ASP A 21 -11.15 14.52 -5.36
N PHE A 22 -11.25 15.32 -6.43
CA PHE A 22 -10.98 16.77 -6.41
C PHE A 22 -12.25 17.59 -6.15
N SER A 23 -13.32 16.95 -5.64
CA SER A 23 -14.45 17.67 -5.06
C SER A 23 -14.16 18.08 -3.62
N ASN A 24 -13.45 19.20 -3.47
CA ASN A 24 -13.58 20.14 -2.33
C ASN A 24 -13.75 19.52 -0.92
N THR A 25 -12.87 18.59 -0.53
CA THR A 25 -12.48 18.51 0.88
C THR A 25 -10.98 18.70 0.97
N THR A 26 -10.56 19.96 0.89
CA THR A 26 -9.34 20.36 1.59
C THR A 26 -9.63 20.20 3.08
N THR A 27 -9.53 18.99 3.62
CA THR A 27 -9.26 18.80 5.05
C THR A 27 -7.85 19.33 5.24
N THR A 28 -7.75 20.66 5.36
CA THR A 28 -6.59 21.34 5.91
C THR A 28 -6.50 20.90 7.37
N LEU A 29 -5.97 19.70 7.59
CA LEU A 29 -5.47 19.30 8.89
C LEU A 29 -4.31 20.26 9.18
N THR A 30 -4.57 21.31 9.94
CA THR A 30 -3.51 22.17 10.46
C THR A 30 -2.87 21.45 11.65
N SER A 31 -1.87 20.63 11.36
CA SER A 31 -0.99 20.02 12.35
C SER A 31 0.43 20.43 12.03
N ASP A 32 1.10 21.08 12.98
CA ASP A 32 2.56 21.08 13.00
C ASP A 32 2.96 19.61 13.20
N ILE A 33 3.53 18.93 12.19
CA ILE A 33 4.10 17.61 12.42
C ILE A 33 5.21 17.78 13.45
N VAL A 34 5.11 17.06 14.57
CA VAL A 34 6.16 17.03 15.57
C VAL A 34 7.33 16.23 15.00
N THR A 35 8.33 16.91 14.45
CA THR A 35 9.50 16.28 13.82
C THR A 35 10.65 15.99 14.78
N THR A 36 10.61 16.53 16.00
CA THR A 36 11.62 16.27 17.03
C THR A 36 11.08 15.27 18.05
N GLU A 37 11.81 14.17 18.23
CA GLU A 37 11.57 13.21 19.29
C GLU A 37 11.51 13.91 20.66
N PRO A 38 10.56 13.56 21.54
CA PRO A 38 10.44 14.17 22.85
C PRO A 38 11.62 13.77 23.76
N SER A 39 12.01 14.68 24.66
CA SER A 39 12.99 14.37 25.71
C SER A 39 12.37 13.73 26.94
N ASP A 40 11.06 13.92 27.16
CA ASP A 40 10.29 13.37 28.28
C ASP A 40 9.10 12.58 27.74
N TRP A 41 9.04 11.29 28.09
CA TRP A 41 7.95 10.38 27.72
C TRP A 41 6.96 10.19 28.86
N ILE A 42 5.67 10.06 28.53
CA ILE A 42 4.68 9.54 29.49
C ILE A 42 4.69 8.01 29.40
N LEU A 43 5.17 7.36 30.45
CA LEU A 43 5.28 5.90 30.50
C LEU A 43 3.91 5.27 30.77
N ILE A 44 3.57 4.24 30.00
CA ILE A 44 2.34 3.46 30.18
C ILE A 44 2.66 1.96 30.15
N SER A 45 1.83 1.17 30.83
CA SER A 45 2.03 -0.28 31.00
C SER A 45 0.73 -1.08 31.04
N THR A 46 -0.43 -0.41 30.94
CA THR A 46 -1.73 -1.04 31.09
C THR A 46 -2.72 -0.59 30.01
N GLU A 47 -3.71 -1.44 29.72
CA GLU A 47 -4.83 -1.10 28.83
C GLU A 47 -5.53 0.20 29.25
N ALA A 48 -5.75 0.40 30.56
CA ALA A 48 -6.45 1.57 31.07
C ALA A 48 -5.67 2.87 30.78
N GLU A 49 -4.34 2.84 30.88
CA GLU A 49 -3.48 3.98 30.54
C GLU A 49 -3.45 4.23 29.03
N LEU A 50 -3.38 3.16 28.22
CA LEU A 50 -3.42 3.24 26.76
C LEU A 50 -4.73 3.88 26.27
N ARG A 51 -5.88 3.49 26.84
CA ARG A 51 -7.18 4.08 26.50
C ARG A 51 -7.36 5.52 26.99
N ALA A 52 -6.62 5.92 28.02
CA ALA A 52 -6.72 7.24 28.63
C ALA A 52 -5.74 8.27 28.05
N MET A 53 -5.00 7.92 26.99
CA MET A 53 -4.02 8.82 26.37
C MET A 53 -4.64 10.12 25.87
N ASP A 54 -3.94 11.22 26.13
CA ASP A 54 -4.17 12.52 25.53
C ASP A 54 -3.46 12.57 24.18
N VAL A 55 -4.23 12.77 23.12
CA VAL A 55 -3.74 12.75 21.73
C VAL A 55 -2.68 13.83 21.42
N THR A 56 -2.45 14.78 22.32
CA THR A 56 -1.43 15.85 22.17
C THR A 56 -0.11 15.53 22.87
N LYS A 57 0.00 14.40 23.57
CA LYS A 57 1.17 13.99 24.35
C LYS A 57 1.89 12.82 23.71
N SER A 58 3.14 12.61 24.13
CA SER A 58 3.97 11.50 23.68
C SER A 58 4.12 10.43 24.76
N TYR A 59 4.11 9.17 24.34
CA TYR A 59 4.02 8.01 25.21
C TYR A 59 5.06 6.96 24.85
N GLN A 60 5.55 6.25 25.86
CA GLN A 60 6.41 5.08 25.69
C GLN A 60 5.82 3.90 26.46
N LEU A 61 5.74 2.73 25.84
CA LEU A 61 5.36 1.49 26.53
C LEU A 61 6.49 1.04 27.46
N THR A 62 6.12 0.42 28.58
CA THR A 62 7.08 -0.18 29.53
C THR A 62 6.76 -1.64 29.84
N ALA A 63 5.73 -2.18 29.18
CA ALA A 63 5.29 -3.56 29.24
C ALA A 63 4.42 -3.86 28.02
N ASP A 64 4.32 -5.15 27.68
CA ASP A 64 3.32 -5.62 26.73
C ASP A 64 1.91 -5.41 27.29
N ILE A 65 0.95 -5.10 26.41
CA ILE A 65 -0.45 -4.86 26.76
C ILE A 65 -1.33 -5.83 25.99
N ASP A 66 -1.92 -6.79 26.71
CA ASP A 66 -2.93 -7.69 26.16
C ASP A 66 -4.33 -7.11 26.35
N LEU A 67 -5.04 -6.85 25.24
CA LEU A 67 -6.40 -6.30 25.23
C LEU A 67 -7.49 -7.39 25.37
N ASN A 68 -7.12 -8.67 25.52
CA ASN A 68 -8.00 -9.79 25.90
C ASN A 68 -9.26 -9.94 25.03
N GLY A 69 -9.16 -9.65 23.73
CA GLY A 69 -10.28 -9.68 22.79
C GLY A 69 -11.30 -8.55 22.99
N ALA A 70 -10.93 -7.49 23.70
CA ALA A 70 -11.82 -6.37 23.97
C ALA A 70 -12.11 -5.56 22.70
N GLU A 71 -13.34 -5.06 22.61
CA GLU A 71 -13.70 -4.07 21.60
C GLU A 71 -12.81 -2.82 21.79
N TRP A 72 -12.28 -2.34 20.68
CA TRP A 72 -11.35 -1.23 20.62
C TRP A 72 -11.98 -0.01 19.98
N ASN A 73 -11.86 1.13 20.66
CA ASN A 73 -12.19 2.42 20.10
C ASN A 73 -10.87 3.07 19.65
N PRO A 74 -10.68 3.36 18.35
CA PRO A 74 -9.43 3.89 17.83
C PRO A 74 -8.97 5.16 18.54
N ILE A 75 -7.67 5.27 18.79
CA ILE A 75 -7.06 6.49 19.35
C ILE A 75 -6.92 7.55 18.26
N GLY A 76 -7.45 8.74 18.53
CA GLY A 76 -7.41 9.86 17.60
C GLY A 76 -8.51 9.79 16.54
N THR A 77 -9.07 10.95 16.23
CA THR A 77 -10.18 11.11 15.28
C THR A 77 -9.83 12.15 14.21
N PRO A 78 -10.60 12.28 13.11
CA PRO A 78 -10.35 13.31 12.11
C PRO A 78 -10.34 14.74 12.67
N THR A 79 -11.10 15.02 13.73
CA THR A 79 -11.16 16.33 14.38
C THR A 79 -10.17 16.49 15.53
N ASN A 80 -9.65 15.38 16.07
CA ASN A 80 -8.70 15.36 17.17
C ASN A 80 -7.67 14.23 16.97
N PRO A 81 -6.76 14.36 15.98
CA PRO A 81 -5.81 13.30 15.64
C PRO A 81 -4.76 13.12 16.74
N PHE A 82 -4.14 11.94 16.80
CA PHE A 82 -2.94 11.71 17.60
C PHE A 82 -1.74 12.44 16.98
N LYS A 83 -1.21 13.43 17.70
CA LYS A 83 -0.15 14.35 17.26
C LYS A 83 1.22 14.06 17.90
N GLY A 84 1.21 13.27 18.98
CA GLY A 84 2.42 12.96 19.74
C GLY A 84 3.29 11.90 19.08
N TRP A 85 4.27 11.44 19.86
CA TRP A 85 5.06 10.26 19.53
C TRP A 85 4.56 9.07 20.33
N PHE A 86 4.44 7.91 19.71
CA PHE A 86 4.13 6.66 20.38
C PHE A 86 5.28 5.68 20.16
N ASP A 87 6.11 5.49 21.19
CA ASP A 87 7.22 4.55 21.18
C ASP A 87 6.79 3.26 21.88
N GLY A 88 6.78 2.15 21.15
CA GLY A 88 6.50 0.86 21.74
C GLY A 88 7.66 0.31 22.56
N ASP A 89 8.88 0.85 22.46
CA ASP A 89 10.10 0.28 23.09
C ASP A 89 10.23 -1.25 22.84
N ASN A 90 9.81 -1.68 21.65
CA ASN A 90 9.71 -3.08 21.20
C ASN A 90 8.69 -3.95 21.95
N HIS A 91 7.83 -3.37 22.78
CA HIS A 91 6.70 -4.05 23.41
C HIS A 91 5.58 -4.35 22.42
N THR A 92 4.71 -5.26 22.82
CA THR A 92 3.57 -5.75 22.04
C THR A 92 2.25 -5.26 22.59
N ILE A 93 1.36 -4.80 21.71
CA ILE A 93 -0.08 -4.64 22.00
C ILE A 93 -0.82 -5.75 21.26
N SER A 94 -1.60 -6.58 21.96
CA SER A 94 -2.22 -7.75 21.34
C SER A 94 -3.73 -7.86 21.55
N ASN A 95 -4.35 -8.70 20.71
CA ASN A 95 -5.70 -9.23 20.92
C ASN A 95 -6.81 -8.17 20.98
N TYR A 96 -6.77 -7.12 20.15
CA TYR A 96 -7.88 -6.16 20.08
C TYR A 96 -8.82 -6.48 18.94
N VAL A 97 -10.10 -6.15 19.14
CA VAL A 97 -11.17 -6.38 18.17
C VAL A 97 -11.84 -5.07 17.83
N ILE A 98 -12.17 -4.85 16.57
CA ILE A 98 -13.00 -3.74 16.11
C ILE A 98 -14.16 -4.31 15.30
N THR A 99 -15.37 -4.16 15.80
CA THR A 99 -16.62 -4.51 15.10
C THR A 99 -17.50 -3.31 14.79
N ASP A 100 -17.29 -2.21 15.50
CA ASP A 100 -17.93 -0.93 15.20
C ASP A 100 -17.22 -0.20 14.06
N LYS A 101 -17.97 0.60 13.29
CA LYS A 101 -17.39 1.34 12.16
C LYS A 101 -16.50 2.53 12.56
N ASN A 102 -16.58 3.03 13.81
CA ASN A 102 -15.79 4.15 14.37
C ASN A 102 -15.57 5.34 13.42
N ASP A 103 -16.66 5.95 12.96
CA ASP A 103 -16.63 7.04 11.96
C ASP A 103 -15.85 6.71 10.67
N ASN A 104 -15.61 5.41 10.43
CA ASN A 104 -14.91 4.80 9.32
C ASN A 104 -13.38 4.91 9.34
N TYR A 105 -12.79 5.13 10.52
CA TYR A 105 -11.33 5.18 10.75
C TYR A 105 -10.91 4.11 11.75
N ASN A 106 -10.70 2.88 11.27
CA ASN A 106 -10.44 1.73 12.13
C ASN A 106 -8.97 1.31 12.15
N GLY A 107 -8.45 1.12 13.35
CA GLY A 107 -7.09 0.70 13.67
C GLY A 107 -6.83 0.87 15.15
N LEU A 108 -5.63 0.49 15.63
CA LEU A 108 -5.21 0.88 16.98
C LEU A 108 -5.32 2.40 17.14
N PHE A 109 -4.89 3.12 16.11
CA PHE A 109 -5.11 4.56 15.93
C PHE A 109 -6.06 4.85 14.76
N GLY A 110 -7.01 5.76 14.95
CA GLY A 110 -7.92 6.20 13.90
C GLY A 110 -7.23 7.18 12.95
N VAL A 111 -6.75 8.30 13.49
CA VAL A 111 -6.02 9.32 12.71
C VAL A 111 -4.77 9.78 13.44
N VAL A 112 -3.64 9.77 12.73
CA VAL A 112 -2.32 10.15 13.25
C VAL A 112 -1.69 11.26 12.40
N THR A 113 -1.22 12.32 13.04
CA THR A 113 -0.36 13.36 12.45
C THR A 113 1.02 13.42 13.12
N GLY A 114 1.23 12.59 14.15
CA GLY A 114 2.51 12.37 14.83
C GLY A 114 3.25 11.12 14.34
N ASN A 115 4.14 10.56 15.16
CA ASN A 115 5.00 9.42 14.76
C ASN A 115 4.76 8.20 15.64
N ILE A 116 4.94 7.02 15.07
CA ILE A 116 4.85 5.74 15.79
C ILE A 116 6.11 4.93 15.50
N LEU A 117 6.71 4.36 16.54
CA LEU A 117 7.94 3.59 16.40
C LEU A 117 8.06 2.42 17.38
N ASN A 118 8.90 1.45 17.03
CA ASN A 118 9.31 0.31 17.86
C ASN A 118 8.14 -0.45 18.48
N LEU A 119 7.12 -0.77 17.70
CA LEU A 119 5.89 -1.35 18.21
C LEU A 119 5.58 -2.67 17.52
N ASN A 120 5.17 -3.67 18.30
CA ASN A 120 4.57 -4.88 17.78
C ASN A 120 3.05 -4.83 18.04
N ILE A 121 2.26 -5.17 17.03
CA ILE A 121 0.82 -5.44 17.16
C ILE A 121 0.59 -6.89 16.76
N ASP A 122 -0.01 -7.68 17.65
CA ASP A 122 -0.25 -9.09 17.39
C ASP A 122 -1.73 -9.48 17.58
N ASP A 123 -2.20 -10.39 16.74
CA ASP A 123 -3.55 -10.97 16.76
C ASP A 123 -4.69 -9.92 16.81
N PHE A 124 -4.64 -8.91 15.94
CA PHE A 124 -5.75 -7.97 15.82
C PHE A 124 -6.87 -8.50 14.89
N SER A 125 -8.11 -8.06 15.14
CA SER A 125 -9.24 -8.35 14.26
C SER A 125 -10.09 -7.12 14.00
N ILE A 126 -10.22 -6.71 12.74
CA ILE A 126 -11.09 -5.61 12.30
C ILE A 126 -12.15 -6.18 11.36
N ASN A 127 -13.42 -6.19 11.78
CA ASN A 127 -14.51 -6.77 11.00
C ASN A 127 -15.80 -5.96 11.12
N TYR A 128 -16.12 -5.17 10.10
CA TYR A 128 -17.31 -4.32 10.10
C TYR A 128 -17.88 -4.09 8.70
N SER A 129 -19.15 -3.69 8.66
CA SER A 129 -19.80 -3.20 7.44
C SER A 129 -19.99 -1.69 7.50
N THR A 130 -19.97 -1.01 6.36
CA THR A 130 -20.22 0.42 6.28
C THR A 130 -20.89 0.84 4.97
N ASP A 131 -21.46 2.04 5.01
CA ASP A 131 -22.12 2.76 3.94
C ASP A 131 -21.49 4.14 3.73
N PHE A 132 -20.21 4.29 4.05
CA PHE A 132 -19.42 5.51 3.80
C PHE A 132 -17.98 5.18 3.40
N MET A 133 -17.22 6.19 2.96
CA MET A 133 -15.80 6.04 2.70
C MET A 133 -15.07 5.59 3.97
N THR A 134 -14.20 4.58 3.86
CA THR A 134 -13.57 3.99 5.04
C THR A 134 -12.09 3.68 4.87
N TYR A 135 -11.39 3.81 5.98
CA TYR A 135 -9.96 3.56 6.13
C TYR A 135 -9.79 2.52 7.23
N ALA A 136 -8.97 1.51 6.96
CA ALA A 136 -8.64 0.48 7.92
C ALA A 136 -7.17 0.09 7.83
N GLY A 137 -6.49 0.10 8.98
CA GLY A 137 -5.22 -0.56 9.13
C GLY A 137 -5.00 -0.98 10.56
N GLY A 138 -4.33 -2.12 10.77
CA GLY A 138 -4.05 -2.66 12.10
C GLY A 138 -3.36 -1.63 12.99
N LEU A 139 -2.37 -0.90 12.46
CA LEU A 139 -1.79 0.21 13.19
C LEU A 139 -2.64 1.48 13.08
N VAL A 140 -2.80 2.02 11.87
CA VAL A 140 -3.45 3.32 11.66
C VAL A 140 -4.46 3.27 10.51
N ALA A 141 -5.63 3.86 10.70
CA ALA A 141 -6.56 4.05 9.60
C ALA A 141 -6.05 5.10 8.60
N HIS A 142 -5.75 6.31 9.07
CA HIS A 142 -5.29 7.45 8.25
C HIS A 142 -4.10 8.19 8.88
N MET A 143 -3.00 8.37 8.14
CA MET A 143 -1.75 8.91 8.69
C MET A 143 -1.10 10.01 7.83
N THR A 144 -0.50 11.00 8.51
CA THR A 144 0.35 12.04 7.91
C THR A 144 1.72 12.25 8.57
N GLY A 145 2.13 11.39 9.50
CA GLY A 145 3.49 11.39 10.08
C GLY A 145 4.30 10.17 9.65
N ASN A 146 5.22 9.67 10.49
CA ASN A 146 6.14 8.56 10.13
C ASN A 146 5.94 7.30 10.97
N ILE A 147 6.29 6.16 10.37
CA ILE A 147 6.32 4.84 11.02
C ILE A 147 7.75 4.28 10.92
N THR A 148 8.26 3.75 12.02
CA THR A 148 9.60 3.11 12.04
C THR A 148 9.63 1.89 12.94
N ASN A 149 10.14 0.76 12.46
CA ASN A 149 10.28 -0.46 13.28
C ASN A 149 8.92 -0.90 13.87
N VAL A 150 7.91 -1.07 13.02
CA VAL A 150 6.58 -1.54 13.44
C VAL A 150 6.19 -2.81 12.72
N ASN A 151 5.80 -3.82 13.50
CA ASN A 151 5.36 -5.11 12.98
C ASN A 151 3.92 -5.36 13.37
N VAL A 152 3.09 -5.77 12.42
CA VAL A 152 1.67 -6.05 12.66
C VAL A 152 1.27 -7.44 12.18
N ASN A 153 0.45 -8.12 12.97
CA ASN A 153 -0.15 -9.39 12.60
C ASN A 153 -1.65 -9.39 12.93
N GLY A 154 -2.49 -9.73 11.94
CA GLY A 154 -3.94 -9.78 12.18
C GLY A 154 -4.80 -9.90 10.93
N THR A 155 -6.08 -9.54 11.09
CA THR A 155 -7.10 -9.73 10.06
C THR A 155 -7.96 -8.49 9.86
N ILE A 156 -8.28 -8.19 8.61
CA ILE A 156 -9.20 -7.12 8.21
C ILE A 156 -10.27 -7.70 7.28
N THR A 157 -11.54 -7.52 7.64
CA THR A 157 -12.70 -7.90 6.83
C THR A 157 -13.66 -6.73 6.73
N ILE A 158 -13.91 -6.22 5.52
CA ILE A 158 -14.74 -5.02 5.32
C ILE A 158 -15.75 -5.25 4.21
N SER A 159 -17.00 -4.90 4.50
CA SER A 159 -18.07 -4.81 3.49
C SER A 159 -18.58 -3.38 3.40
N ASN A 160 -18.22 -2.68 2.32
CA ASN A 160 -18.62 -1.30 2.04
C ASN A 160 -19.64 -1.25 0.89
N ILE A 161 -20.87 -0.87 1.20
CA ILE A 161 -21.98 -0.92 0.22
C ILE A 161 -22.23 0.39 -0.54
N SER A 162 -21.47 1.46 -0.29
CA SER A 162 -21.74 2.76 -0.92
C SER A 162 -20.52 3.53 -1.46
N SER A 163 -19.31 3.26 -0.97
CA SER A 163 -18.17 4.14 -1.19
C SER A 163 -16.85 3.39 -1.44
N ASN A 164 -15.73 4.13 -1.32
CA ASN A 164 -14.37 3.64 -1.44
C ASN A 164 -13.88 3.02 -0.13
N THR A 165 -13.03 2.01 -0.23
CA THR A 165 -12.34 1.42 0.92
C THR A 165 -10.83 1.49 0.72
N TYR A 166 -10.13 1.92 1.76
CA TYR A 166 -8.68 1.93 1.87
C TYR A 166 -8.27 0.97 2.98
N ALA A 167 -7.64 -0.14 2.64
CA ALA A 167 -7.29 -1.19 3.58
C ALA A 167 -5.85 -1.67 3.39
N GLY A 168 -5.06 -1.64 4.46
CA GLY A 168 -3.80 -2.36 4.52
C GLY A 168 -3.48 -2.77 5.94
N LEU A 169 -2.80 -3.90 6.13
CA LEU A 169 -2.64 -4.46 7.48
C LEU A 169 -1.91 -3.50 8.42
N LEU A 170 -0.98 -2.68 7.92
CA LEU A 170 -0.34 -1.62 8.69
C LEU A 170 -1.15 -0.32 8.64
N VAL A 171 -1.38 0.22 7.43
CA VAL A 171 -2.07 1.51 7.26
C VAL A 171 -3.14 1.45 6.16
N GLY A 172 -4.31 2.03 6.43
CA GLY A 172 -5.35 2.22 5.40
C GLY A 172 -4.92 3.24 4.33
N PHE A 173 -4.66 4.48 4.75
CA PHE A 173 -4.15 5.55 3.89
C PHE A 173 -3.02 6.34 4.57
N HIS A 174 -1.86 6.39 3.93
CA HIS A 174 -0.68 7.11 4.41
C HIS A 174 -0.31 8.22 3.42
N SER A 175 -0.10 9.44 3.90
CA SER A 175 0.20 10.57 3.02
C SER A 175 1.22 11.52 3.64
N ALA A 176 2.05 12.17 2.82
CA ALA A 176 2.82 13.31 3.30
C ALA A 176 1.90 14.47 3.69
N TYR A 177 2.32 15.21 4.71
CA TYR A 177 1.72 16.49 5.03
C TYR A 177 2.07 17.54 3.98
N ILE A 178 1.05 18.22 3.45
CA ILE A 178 1.18 19.28 2.45
C ILE A 178 0.28 20.45 2.86
N THR A 179 0.76 21.68 2.70
CA THR A 179 -0.05 22.90 2.87
C THR A 179 -0.22 23.63 1.55
N PRO A 180 -1.31 24.42 1.36
CA PRO A 180 -1.49 25.22 0.14
C PRO A 180 -0.39 26.25 -0.14
N THR A 181 0.44 26.57 0.85
CA THR A 181 1.54 27.54 0.76
C THR A 181 2.92 26.91 0.81
N MET A 182 3.02 25.58 0.91
CA MET A 182 4.28 24.85 0.99
C MET A 182 5.05 24.98 -0.34
N THR A 183 6.33 25.32 -0.26
CA THR A 183 7.26 25.30 -1.39
C THR A 183 7.83 23.89 -1.59
N VAL A 184 8.32 23.58 -2.80
CA VAL A 184 8.98 22.29 -3.09
C VAL A 184 10.17 22.04 -2.17
N SER A 185 10.95 23.06 -1.84
CA SER A 185 12.10 22.93 -0.92
C SER A 185 11.70 22.64 0.53
N GLU A 186 10.46 22.92 0.92
CA GLU A 186 9.93 22.62 2.26
C GLU A 186 9.27 21.24 2.32
N PHE A 187 8.90 20.68 1.18
CA PHE A 187 8.25 19.39 1.10
C PHE A 187 9.15 18.28 1.65
N LYS A 188 8.53 17.41 2.45
CA LYS A 188 9.13 16.19 2.96
C LYS A 188 8.13 15.06 2.79
N ALA A 189 8.56 13.97 2.16
CA ALA A 189 7.79 12.75 2.15
C ALA A 189 7.61 12.25 3.59
N SER A 190 6.45 11.64 3.88
CA SER A 190 6.34 10.78 5.05
C SER A 190 7.05 9.47 4.80
N SER A 191 7.31 8.69 5.85
CA SER A 191 8.08 7.46 5.74
C SER A 191 7.48 6.27 6.49
N ILE A 192 7.69 5.09 5.92
CA ILE A 192 7.52 3.78 6.57
C ILE A 192 8.85 3.05 6.43
N ILE A 193 9.51 2.77 7.55
CA ILE A 193 10.87 2.21 7.55
C ILE A 193 10.92 0.99 8.47
N HIS A 194 11.63 -0.09 8.08
CA HIS A 194 11.85 -1.29 8.89
C HIS A 194 10.55 -1.91 9.42
N SER A 195 9.49 -1.93 8.61
CA SER A 195 8.13 -2.26 9.09
C SER A 195 7.52 -3.40 8.30
N SER A 196 6.83 -4.30 9.00
CA SER A 196 6.30 -5.52 8.40
C SER A 196 4.83 -5.75 8.73
N SER A 197 4.15 -6.48 7.84
CA SER A 197 2.80 -6.96 8.08
C SER A 197 2.65 -8.45 7.74
N THR A 198 1.91 -9.18 8.58
CA THR A 198 1.44 -10.53 8.30
C THR A 198 -0.07 -10.61 8.52
N GLY A 199 -0.80 -11.35 7.68
CA GLY A 199 -2.23 -11.52 7.92
C GLY A 199 -3.11 -11.68 6.70
N THR A 200 -4.40 -11.40 6.89
CA THR A 200 -5.42 -11.55 5.84
C THR A 200 -6.27 -10.30 5.67
N LEU A 201 -6.52 -9.92 4.42
CA LEU A 201 -7.44 -8.86 4.02
C LEU A 201 -8.56 -9.47 3.17
N ASP A 202 -9.83 -9.23 3.53
CA ASP A 202 -10.99 -9.56 2.71
C ASP A 202 -11.90 -8.33 2.58
N VAL A 203 -11.86 -7.68 1.42
CA VAL A 203 -12.40 -6.34 1.23
C VAL A 203 -13.35 -6.28 0.04
N ILE A 204 -14.60 -5.96 0.32
CA ILE A 204 -15.65 -5.74 -0.68
C ILE A 204 -16.06 -4.27 -0.63
N SER A 205 -15.97 -3.57 -1.76
CA SER A 205 -16.41 -2.16 -1.85
C SER A 205 -17.35 -1.89 -3.00
N LYS A 206 -18.19 -0.87 -2.84
CA LYS A 206 -19.09 -0.42 -3.89
C LYS A 206 -18.36 0.31 -5.00
N ASN A 207 -17.48 1.23 -4.65
CA ASN A 207 -16.71 2.04 -5.59
C ASN A 207 -15.28 1.50 -5.65
N PHE A 208 -14.24 2.29 -5.40
CA PHE A 208 -12.86 1.80 -5.47
C PHE A 208 -12.48 0.94 -4.26
N THR A 209 -11.69 -0.11 -4.51
CA THR A 209 -11.05 -0.91 -3.46
C THR A 209 -9.54 -0.73 -3.57
N TYR A 210 -8.94 -0.05 -2.59
CA TYR A 210 -7.49 0.08 -2.45
C TYR A 210 -7.04 -0.89 -1.36
N VAL A 211 -6.45 -2.01 -1.75
CA VAL A 211 -6.06 -3.08 -0.82
C VAL A 211 -4.60 -3.44 -1.00
N GLY A 212 -3.80 -3.24 0.03
CA GLY A 212 -2.39 -3.58 0.03
C GLY A 212 -2.02 -4.38 1.26
N GLY A 213 -1.12 -5.35 1.14
CA GLY A 213 -0.73 -6.16 2.30
C GLY A 213 -0.18 -5.30 3.44
N LEU A 214 0.64 -4.29 3.13
CA LEU A 214 1.12 -3.31 4.11
C LEU A 214 0.24 -2.05 4.14
N VAL A 215 0.05 -1.39 2.99
CA VAL A 215 -0.66 -0.10 2.90
C VAL A 215 -1.73 -0.12 1.81
N GLY A 216 -2.95 0.29 2.13
CA GLY A 216 -4.03 0.39 1.14
C GLY A 216 -3.71 1.41 0.04
N LYS A 217 -3.41 2.64 0.44
CA LYS A 217 -2.96 3.69 -0.50
C LYS A 217 -1.92 4.62 0.12
N THR A 218 -0.93 4.98 -0.68
CA THR A 218 0.11 5.96 -0.34
C THR A 218 -0.02 7.22 -1.19
N TYR A 219 0.33 8.36 -0.61
CA TYR A 219 0.49 9.62 -1.30
C TYR A 219 1.76 10.32 -0.81
N ASN A 220 2.82 10.28 -1.62
CA ASN A 220 4.12 10.86 -1.33
C ASN A 220 4.78 10.27 -0.08
N VAL A 221 4.97 8.95 -0.09
CA VAL A 221 5.48 8.19 1.05
C VAL A 221 6.73 7.42 0.62
N HIS A 222 7.84 7.67 1.30
CA HIS A 222 9.06 6.86 1.20
C HIS A 222 8.85 5.55 1.95
N ILE A 223 9.17 4.43 1.31
CA ILE A 223 9.10 3.11 1.95
C ILE A 223 10.45 2.43 1.80
N GLU A 224 11.00 1.97 2.92
CA GLU A 224 12.34 1.37 2.98
C GLU A 224 12.33 0.19 3.95
N ASP A 225 12.94 -0.92 3.54
CA ASP A 225 13.01 -2.15 4.32
C ASP A 225 11.65 -2.53 4.92
N ALA A 226 10.64 -2.60 4.06
CA ALA A 226 9.29 -2.91 4.44
C ALA A 226 8.81 -4.20 3.79
N SER A 227 7.99 -4.95 4.51
CA SER A 227 7.58 -6.27 4.04
C SER A 227 6.13 -6.62 4.32
N SER A 228 5.60 -7.51 3.48
CA SER A 228 4.26 -8.07 3.68
C SER A 228 4.22 -9.56 3.35
N ILE A 229 3.66 -10.34 4.28
CA ILE A 229 3.31 -11.75 4.08
C ILE A 229 1.81 -11.92 4.31
N SER A 230 1.02 -11.90 3.24
CA SER A 230 -0.43 -11.75 3.38
C SER A 230 -1.26 -12.52 2.36
N THR A 231 -2.49 -12.86 2.75
CA THR A 231 -3.55 -13.25 1.83
C THR A 231 -4.50 -12.08 1.61
N ILE A 232 -4.81 -11.76 0.36
CA ILE A 232 -5.61 -10.61 -0.03
C ILE A 232 -6.78 -11.05 -0.90
N SER A 233 -7.99 -10.65 -0.53
CA SER A 233 -9.22 -10.75 -1.34
C SER A 233 -9.79 -9.36 -1.54
N GLY A 234 -10.04 -8.97 -2.79
CA GLY A 234 -10.47 -7.62 -3.14
C GLY A 234 -11.56 -7.61 -4.21
N VAL A 235 -12.66 -6.90 -3.92
CA VAL A 235 -13.82 -6.74 -4.81
C VAL A 235 -14.21 -5.26 -4.94
N SER A 236 -14.53 -4.82 -6.16
CA SER A 236 -15.08 -3.50 -6.47
C SER A 236 -16.26 -3.63 -7.44
N HIS A 237 -17.44 -3.18 -7.03
CA HIS A 237 -18.66 -3.35 -7.83
C HIS A 237 -18.88 -2.31 -8.94
N ASN A 238 -18.32 -1.11 -8.84
CA ASN A 238 -18.59 -0.03 -9.79
C ASN A 238 -17.38 0.41 -10.61
N TYR A 239 -16.17 0.35 -10.04
CA TYR A 239 -15.00 0.97 -10.64
C TYR A 239 -13.83 0.01 -10.76
N ARG A 240 -12.94 -0.02 -9.76
CA ARG A 240 -11.69 -0.75 -9.86
C ARG A 240 -11.19 -1.25 -8.52
N VAL A 241 -10.63 -2.45 -8.54
CA VAL A 241 -9.77 -2.97 -7.46
C VAL A 241 -8.31 -2.67 -7.79
N PHE A 242 -7.59 -2.11 -6.83
CA PHE A 242 -6.15 -1.96 -6.83
C PHE A 242 -5.58 -2.83 -5.70
N ALA A 243 -5.08 -4.01 -6.07
CA ALA A 243 -4.49 -4.97 -5.14
C ALA A 243 -2.96 -5.01 -5.29
N GLY A 244 -2.22 -4.86 -4.20
CA GLY A 244 -0.77 -5.05 -4.22
C GLY A 244 -0.29 -5.83 -3.01
N GLY A 245 0.71 -6.68 -3.20
CA GLY A 245 1.22 -7.47 -2.07
C GLY A 245 1.80 -6.59 -0.96
N LEU A 246 2.38 -5.44 -1.31
CA LEU A 246 2.82 -4.41 -0.36
C LEU A 246 1.86 -3.21 -0.36
N ILE A 247 1.61 -2.60 -1.52
CA ILE A 247 0.83 -1.35 -1.63
C ILE A 247 -0.31 -1.51 -2.64
N GLY A 248 -1.55 -1.21 -2.25
CA GLY A 248 -2.68 -1.24 -3.18
C GLY A 248 -2.53 -0.19 -4.29
N HIS A 249 -2.34 1.07 -3.90
CA HIS A 249 -2.17 2.19 -4.84
C HIS A 249 -1.12 3.19 -4.34
N ASN A 250 -0.10 3.45 -5.15
CA ASN A 250 0.96 4.42 -4.88
C ASN A 250 0.87 5.65 -5.78
N PHE A 251 1.08 6.82 -5.17
CA PHE A 251 1.32 8.08 -5.87
C PHE A 251 2.51 8.79 -5.24
N SER A 252 3.46 9.25 -6.06
CA SER A 252 4.76 9.79 -5.60
C SER A 252 5.14 11.11 -6.30
N GLY A 253 4.16 11.95 -6.62
CA GLY A 253 4.40 13.25 -7.25
C GLY A 253 4.10 14.44 -6.32
N ILE A 254 4.92 15.48 -6.36
CA ILE A 254 4.53 16.78 -5.76
C ILE A 254 3.62 17.50 -6.76
N LEU A 255 2.32 17.57 -6.45
CA LEU A 255 1.42 18.47 -7.15
C LEU A 255 1.68 19.90 -6.69
N MET A 256 2.46 20.67 -7.46
CA MET A 256 2.45 22.12 -7.32
C MET A 256 1.14 22.68 -7.87
N SER A 257 0.50 23.55 -7.08
CA SER A 257 -0.71 24.27 -7.46
C SER A 257 -0.58 24.99 -8.80
N TYR A 258 -1.20 24.45 -9.86
CA TYR A 258 -1.30 24.93 -11.25
C TYR A 258 -0.25 24.40 -12.25
N ASP A 259 -0.71 23.49 -13.12
CA ASP A 259 -0.32 23.32 -14.53
C ASP A 259 1.13 23.70 -14.89
N SER A 260 2.07 22.76 -14.78
CA SER A 260 2.99 22.39 -15.89
C SER A 260 4.19 21.55 -15.48
N VAL A 261 4.52 21.41 -14.19
CA VAL A 261 5.69 20.65 -13.75
C VAL A 261 5.40 19.89 -12.46
N VAL A 262 5.39 18.55 -12.54
CA VAL A 262 5.72 17.70 -11.39
C VAL A 262 7.22 17.87 -11.20
N ASP A 263 7.65 18.56 -10.15
CA ASP A 263 9.06 18.55 -9.80
C ASP A 263 9.32 17.15 -9.23
N SER A 264 10.02 16.32 -9.99
CA SER A 264 10.25 14.91 -9.68
C SER A 264 11.21 14.82 -8.50
N THR A 265 10.72 15.03 -7.28
CA THR A 265 11.31 14.35 -6.15
C THR A 265 10.97 12.89 -6.35
N GLU A 266 11.94 12.10 -6.81
CA GLU A 266 11.82 10.65 -6.84
C GLU A 266 11.54 10.19 -5.40
N ILE A 267 10.33 9.68 -5.15
CA ILE A 267 9.97 9.06 -3.88
C ILE A 267 10.03 7.54 -4.10
N THR A 268 10.84 6.90 -3.27
CA THR A 268 11.28 5.53 -3.45
C THR A 268 10.47 4.54 -2.62
N ILE A 269 10.31 3.36 -3.19
CA ILE A 269 9.96 2.11 -2.51
C ILE A 269 11.18 1.22 -2.69
N GLU A 270 11.97 1.05 -1.63
CA GLU A 270 13.29 0.43 -1.70
C GLU A 270 13.49 -0.69 -0.68
N SER A 271 14.35 -1.65 -1.03
CA SER A 271 14.71 -2.77 -0.15
C SER A 271 13.49 -3.49 0.43
N SER A 272 12.39 -3.53 -0.33
CA SER A 272 11.08 -3.94 0.19
C SER A 272 10.59 -5.19 -0.52
N TYR A 273 9.74 -5.97 0.17
CA TYR A 273 9.25 -7.20 -0.43
C TYR A 273 7.83 -7.61 -0.07
N ALA A 274 7.24 -8.43 -0.94
CA ALA A 274 5.94 -9.05 -0.71
C ALA A 274 5.99 -10.55 -0.98
N ASN A 275 5.38 -11.34 -0.09
CA ASN A 275 5.11 -12.76 -0.29
C ASN A 275 3.61 -13.02 -0.08
N THR A 276 2.83 -13.05 -1.17
CA THR A 276 1.37 -12.90 -1.06
C THR A 276 0.54 -13.82 -1.95
N ASP A 277 -0.62 -14.24 -1.44
CA ASP A 277 -1.69 -14.86 -2.23
C ASP A 277 -2.81 -13.82 -2.44
N ILE A 278 -3.04 -13.42 -3.69
CA ILE A 278 -4.01 -12.41 -4.08
C ILE A 278 -5.14 -13.09 -4.86
N THR A 279 -6.38 -12.97 -4.37
CA THR A 279 -7.59 -13.45 -5.02
C THR A 279 -8.47 -12.26 -5.41
N LEU A 280 -8.79 -12.16 -6.70
CA LEU A 280 -9.71 -11.19 -7.25
C LEU A 280 -10.90 -11.95 -7.88
N PRO A 281 -12.02 -12.11 -7.14
CA PRO A 281 -13.18 -12.88 -7.59
C PRO A 281 -13.93 -12.22 -8.75
N ASN A 282 -14.69 -13.01 -9.53
CA ASN A 282 -15.59 -12.50 -10.56
C ASN A 282 -16.89 -11.97 -9.95
N ASP A 283 -16.73 -10.99 -9.08
CA ASP A 283 -17.80 -10.28 -8.40
C ASP A 283 -17.46 -8.80 -8.43
N GLY A 284 -17.65 -8.14 -9.59
CA GLY A 284 -17.30 -6.74 -9.73
C GLY A 284 -17.00 -6.28 -11.15
N THR A 285 -16.12 -5.28 -11.21
CA THR A 285 -15.67 -4.59 -12.42
C THR A 285 -14.14 -4.68 -12.51
N TRP A 286 -13.49 -3.79 -13.25
CA TRP A 286 -12.05 -3.76 -13.51
C TRP A 286 -11.16 -4.17 -12.32
N GLN A 287 -10.25 -5.09 -12.60
CA GLN A 287 -9.33 -5.67 -11.62
C GLN A 287 -7.88 -5.29 -11.91
N THR A 288 -7.08 -5.02 -10.88
CA THR A 288 -5.65 -4.76 -11.05
C THR A 288 -4.87 -5.31 -9.89
N ALA A 289 -3.83 -6.09 -10.22
CA ALA A 289 -2.93 -6.64 -9.23
C ALA A 289 -1.46 -6.52 -9.64
N GLY A 290 -0.64 -6.11 -8.69
CA GLY A 290 0.81 -6.29 -8.76
C GLY A 290 1.30 -7.11 -7.58
N GLY A 291 2.32 -7.93 -7.78
CA GLY A 291 2.89 -8.69 -6.67
C GLY A 291 3.45 -7.79 -5.56
N LEU A 292 3.97 -6.61 -5.91
CA LEU A 292 4.38 -5.59 -4.93
C LEU A 292 3.35 -4.44 -4.87
N ILE A 293 3.00 -3.85 -6.01
CA ILE A 293 2.16 -2.63 -6.06
C ILE A 293 1.01 -2.81 -7.06
N GLY A 294 -0.24 -2.56 -6.65
CA GLY A 294 -1.38 -2.64 -7.57
C GLY A 294 -1.33 -1.56 -8.65
N TYR A 295 -1.28 -0.31 -8.24
CA TYR A 295 -1.14 0.84 -9.15
C TYR A 295 0.01 1.73 -8.71
N ASN A 296 0.89 2.13 -9.62
CA ASN A 296 2.02 3.02 -9.34
C ASN A 296 1.98 4.24 -10.25
N GLN A 297 2.17 5.42 -9.65
CA GLN A 297 2.31 6.66 -10.40
C GLN A 297 3.44 7.53 -9.83
N TYR A 298 4.40 7.89 -10.69
CA TYR A 298 5.63 8.63 -10.36
C TYR A 298 6.56 7.96 -9.33
N GLY A 299 6.21 6.78 -8.81
CA GLY A 299 7.01 6.08 -7.81
C GLY A 299 8.21 5.40 -8.43
N VAL A 300 9.30 5.37 -7.67
CA VAL A 300 10.53 4.64 -8.02
C VAL A 300 10.60 3.38 -7.16
N VAL A 301 10.46 2.21 -7.78
CA VAL A 301 10.70 0.93 -7.11
C VAL A 301 12.14 0.53 -7.38
N THR A 302 12.92 0.35 -6.33
CA THR A 302 14.32 -0.07 -6.44
C THR A 302 14.61 -1.21 -5.48
N ASP A 303 15.53 -2.09 -5.84
CA ASP A 303 16.08 -3.11 -4.95
C ASP A 303 15.03 -3.90 -4.18
N SER A 304 13.95 -4.25 -4.85
CA SER A 304 12.76 -4.86 -4.23
C SER A 304 12.43 -6.19 -4.89
N PHE A 305 11.73 -7.06 -4.16
CA PHE A 305 11.28 -8.32 -4.76
C PHE A 305 9.84 -8.69 -4.39
N ALA A 306 9.21 -9.47 -5.25
CA ALA A 306 7.87 -9.99 -5.00
C ALA A 306 7.81 -11.49 -5.30
N LYS A 307 7.19 -12.24 -4.40
CA LYS A 307 6.70 -13.58 -4.65
C LYS A 307 5.19 -13.57 -4.51
N SER A 308 4.47 -13.82 -5.59
CA SER A 308 3.01 -13.70 -5.54
C SER A 308 2.30 -14.79 -6.29
N LYS A 309 1.23 -15.28 -5.69
CA LYS A 309 0.23 -16.12 -6.33
C LYS A 309 -1.01 -15.29 -6.58
N ILE A 310 -1.44 -15.18 -7.84
CA ILE A 310 -2.59 -14.35 -8.22
C ILE A 310 -3.67 -15.21 -8.85
N HIS A 311 -4.80 -15.29 -8.17
CA HIS A 311 -6.05 -15.90 -8.64
C HIS A 311 -6.97 -14.81 -9.15
N LEU A 312 -7.26 -14.84 -10.46
CA LEU A 312 -8.11 -13.87 -11.12
C LEU A 312 -9.32 -14.57 -11.72
N ALA A 313 -10.50 -14.06 -11.41
CA ALA A 313 -11.73 -14.34 -12.13
C ALA A 313 -12.38 -12.98 -12.45
N SER A 314 -12.51 -12.65 -13.73
CA SER A 314 -13.10 -11.38 -14.18
C SER A 314 -13.76 -11.59 -15.54
N ASP A 315 -14.92 -10.96 -15.73
CA ASP A 315 -15.55 -10.78 -17.05
C ASP A 315 -15.30 -9.36 -17.62
N ASP A 316 -14.53 -8.53 -16.92
CA ASP A 316 -14.16 -7.15 -17.29
C ASP A 316 -12.64 -6.98 -17.37
N GLN A 317 -12.15 -5.76 -17.64
CA GLN A 317 -10.72 -5.44 -17.75
C GLN A 317 -9.90 -5.94 -16.56
N ALA A 318 -8.70 -6.46 -16.83
CA ALA A 318 -7.79 -6.87 -15.78
C ALA A 318 -6.33 -6.63 -16.15
N TYR A 319 -5.58 -5.94 -15.27
CA TYR A 319 -4.14 -5.69 -15.43
C TYR A 319 -3.36 -6.37 -14.32
N ILE A 320 -2.54 -7.35 -14.68
CA ILE A 320 -1.76 -8.17 -13.77
C ILE A 320 -0.29 -8.05 -14.13
N GLY A 321 0.52 -7.55 -13.20
CA GLY A 321 1.97 -7.56 -13.32
C GLY A 321 2.60 -8.30 -12.16
N GLY A 322 3.73 -8.94 -12.42
CA GLY A 322 4.50 -9.59 -11.37
C GLY A 322 4.94 -8.62 -10.27
N LEU A 323 5.34 -7.41 -10.62
CA LEU A 323 5.72 -6.37 -9.66
C LEU A 323 4.62 -5.32 -9.52
N ILE A 324 4.20 -4.74 -10.65
CA ILE A 324 3.27 -3.60 -10.69
C ILE A 324 2.09 -3.94 -11.61
N GLY A 325 0.85 -3.79 -11.13
CA GLY A 325 -0.33 -4.03 -11.95
C GLY A 325 -0.50 -3.00 -13.07
N ASP A 326 -0.46 -1.71 -12.74
CA ASP A 326 -0.60 -0.60 -13.70
C ASP A 326 0.37 0.53 -13.32
N ASP A 327 1.22 0.94 -14.26
CA ASP A 327 2.28 1.94 -14.04
C ASP A 327 2.11 3.19 -14.90
N TRP A 328 2.28 4.34 -14.25
CA TRP A 328 2.13 5.67 -14.84
C TRP A 328 3.36 6.52 -14.53
N ASN A 329 4.26 6.63 -15.50
CA ASN A 329 5.47 7.44 -15.38
C ASN A 329 6.35 7.04 -14.18
N GLY A 330 6.38 5.74 -13.85
CA GLY A 330 7.20 5.18 -12.79
C GLY A 330 8.56 4.70 -13.28
N LYS A 331 9.39 4.27 -12.31
CA LYS A 331 10.70 3.67 -12.57
C LYS A 331 10.83 2.38 -11.76
N VAL A 332 11.34 1.34 -12.39
CA VAL A 332 11.68 0.07 -11.73
C VAL A 332 13.15 -0.23 -11.97
N VAL A 333 13.91 -0.40 -10.89
CA VAL A 333 15.36 -0.65 -10.94
C VAL A 333 15.68 -1.86 -10.09
N SER A 334 16.57 -2.73 -10.59
CA SER A 334 17.21 -3.78 -9.79
C SER A 334 16.23 -4.64 -8.97
N SER A 335 15.07 -4.98 -9.55
CA SER A 335 13.99 -5.68 -8.84
C SER A 335 13.72 -7.08 -9.40
N VAL A 336 13.30 -8.01 -8.54
CA VAL A 336 13.14 -9.43 -8.90
C VAL A 336 11.74 -9.93 -8.57
N VAL A 337 11.15 -10.72 -9.46
CA VAL A 337 9.82 -11.30 -9.24
C VAL A 337 9.78 -12.80 -9.49
N ASP A 338 9.05 -13.52 -8.64
CA ASP A 338 8.50 -14.83 -8.90
C ASP A 338 6.96 -14.78 -8.80
N ILE A 339 6.26 -14.92 -9.93
CA ILE A 339 4.80 -14.83 -9.97
C ILE A 339 4.15 -16.08 -10.54
N ALA A 340 3.11 -16.58 -9.86
CA ALA A 340 2.19 -17.57 -10.39
C ALA A 340 0.81 -16.96 -10.64
N VAL A 341 0.27 -17.09 -11.87
CA VAL A 341 -1.04 -16.54 -12.23
C VAL A 341 -2.02 -17.64 -12.66
N PHE A 342 -3.17 -17.66 -12.01
CA PHE A 342 -4.28 -18.56 -12.27
C PHE A 342 -5.48 -17.77 -12.77
N LEU A 343 -5.93 -18.05 -13.98
CA LEU A 343 -7.10 -17.44 -14.59
C LEU A 343 -8.27 -18.42 -14.54
N ASP A 344 -9.35 -18.04 -13.87
CA ASP A 344 -10.64 -18.73 -13.88
C ASP A 344 -11.65 -17.89 -14.65
N VAL A 345 -11.45 -17.81 -15.97
CA VAL A 345 -12.30 -17.05 -16.90
C VAL A 345 -12.97 -18.01 -17.87
N ASP A 346 -14.28 -17.84 -18.07
CA ASP A 346 -15.08 -18.64 -19.00
C ASP A 346 -14.77 -18.24 -20.44
N GLY A 347 -13.63 -18.71 -20.94
CA GLY A 347 -13.30 -18.88 -22.35
C GLY A 347 -13.71 -17.74 -23.28
N THR A 348 -12.95 -16.65 -23.29
CA THR A 348 -12.42 -16.02 -24.51
C THR A 348 -11.34 -15.01 -24.11
N GLU A 349 -10.28 -14.90 -24.90
CA GLU A 349 -9.35 -13.76 -24.88
C GLU A 349 -10.14 -12.50 -25.27
N GLU A 350 -10.90 -11.93 -24.34
CA GLU A 350 -11.60 -10.67 -24.57
C GLU A 350 -10.61 -9.49 -24.46
N ALA A 351 -10.83 -8.48 -25.31
CA ALA A 351 -10.03 -7.27 -25.35
C ALA A 351 -10.14 -6.51 -24.00
N GLY A 352 -9.15 -6.67 -23.12
CA GLY A 352 -9.16 -6.01 -21.81
C GLY A 352 -8.25 -6.64 -20.75
N PHE A 353 -7.75 -7.85 -20.99
CA PHE A 353 -6.83 -8.54 -20.08
C PHE A 353 -5.38 -8.33 -20.49
N SER A 354 -4.55 -7.94 -19.53
CA SER A 354 -3.10 -7.92 -19.68
C SER A 354 -2.47 -8.64 -18.49
N VAL A 355 -1.68 -9.67 -18.78
CA VAL A 355 -0.88 -10.34 -17.77
C VAL A 355 0.58 -10.38 -18.21
N SER A 356 1.45 -9.92 -17.31
CA SER A 356 2.84 -9.60 -17.58
C SER A 356 3.76 -10.00 -16.44
N GLY A 357 5.02 -10.28 -16.77
CA GLY A 357 6.03 -10.69 -15.81
C GLY A 357 6.44 -9.61 -14.81
N LEU A 358 6.47 -8.34 -15.21
CA LEU A 358 6.86 -7.23 -14.33
C LEU A 358 5.75 -6.18 -14.20
N VAL A 359 5.32 -5.58 -15.31
CA VAL A 359 4.33 -4.50 -15.33
C VAL A 359 3.12 -4.89 -16.18
N GLY A 360 1.92 -4.94 -15.58
CA GLY A 360 0.69 -5.38 -16.24
C GLY A 360 0.20 -4.41 -17.32
N SER A 361 0.22 -3.10 -17.06
CA SER A 361 -0.15 -2.06 -18.01
C SER A 361 0.70 -0.82 -17.83
N ILE A 362 0.92 -0.10 -18.93
CA ILE A 362 1.77 1.08 -19.00
C ILE A 362 0.98 2.16 -19.73
N ASN A 363 0.73 3.29 -19.06
CA ASN A 363 -0.04 4.40 -19.64
C ASN A 363 0.84 5.57 -20.11
N ASP A 364 2.03 5.74 -19.51
CA ASP A 364 3.04 6.76 -19.86
C ASP A 364 4.45 6.16 -19.80
N LEU A 365 5.52 6.97 -19.89
CA LEU A 365 6.89 6.46 -19.92
C LEU A 365 7.29 5.75 -18.61
N THR A 366 7.23 4.42 -18.59
CA THR A 366 7.85 3.60 -17.54
C THR A 366 9.30 3.26 -17.90
N VAL A 367 10.23 3.50 -16.99
CA VAL A 367 11.64 3.11 -17.13
C VAL A 367 11.90 1.83 -16.34
N VAL A 368 12.49 0.84 -16.98
CA VAL A 368 12.86 -0.44 -16.33
C VAL A 368 14.33 -0.74 -16.59
N GLU A 369 15.07 -0.97 -15.52
CA GLU A 369 16.51 -1.24 -15.53
C GLU A 369 16.81 -2.44 -14.62
N ASN A 370 17.66 -3.36 -15.10
CA ASN A 370 18.15 -4.52 -14.34
C ASN A 370 17.06 -5.28 -13.55
N SER A 371 15.87 -5.42 -14.11
CA SER A 371 14.73 -6.01 -13.41
C SER A 371 14.27 -7.28 -14.09
N TYR A 372 14.04 -8.31 -13.27
CA TYR A 372 13.95 -9.69 -13.72
C TYR A 372 12.71 -10.39 -13.18
N PHE A 373 12.19 -11.35 -13.93
CA PHE A 373 11.04 -12.13 -13.49
C PHE A 373 11.09 -13.60 -13.88
N ILE A 374 10.44 -14.43 -13.05
CA ILE A 374 9.97 -15.77 -13.36
C ILE A 374 8.44 -15.72 -13.34
N ILE A 375 7.81 -16.35 -14.33
CA ILE A 375 6.35 -16.41 -14.42
C ILE A 375 5.87 -17.85 -14.63
N HIS A 376 4.97 -18.27 -13.75
CA HIS A 376 4.30 -19.57 -13.76
C HIS A 376 2.84 -19.39 -14.16
N SER A 377 2.54 -19.57 -15.45
CA SER A 377 1.19 -19.42 -16.02
C SER A 377 0.85 -20.52 -17.01
N SER A 378 -0.43 -20.85 -17.15
CA SER A 378 -0.94 -21.79 -18.17
C SER A 378 -1.09 -21.14 -19.56
N PHE A 379 -0.96 -19.81 -19.63
CA PHE A 379 -1.03 -19.01 -20.85
C PHE A 379 0.32 -18.36 -21.15
N THR A 380 0.50 -17.87 -22.37
CA THR A 380 1.71 -17.11 -22.76
C THR A 380 1.56 -15.67 -22.29
N PRO A 381 2.43 -15.15 -21.41
CA PRO A 381 2.36 -13.76 -20.97
C PRO A 381 2.59 -12.82 -22.16
N GLN A 382 1.96 -11.64 -22.11
CA GLN A 382 2.36 -10.55 -22.99
C GLN A 382 3.77 -10.13 -22.56
N VAL A 383 4.74 -10.16 -23.48
CA VAL A 383 6.11 -9.73 -23.15
C VAL A 383 6.09 -8.21 -22.95
N THR A 384 6.34 -7.78 -21.73
CA THR A 384 6.50 -6.38 -21.31
C THR A 384 7.77 -6.24 -20.48
N LEU A 385 8.16 -4.98 -20.24
CA LEU A 385 9.43 -4.50 -19.69
C LEU A 385 10.08 -5.42 -18.63
N GLY A 386 11.42 -5.51 -18.67
CA GLY A 386 12.22 -6.41 -17.83
C GLY A 386 12.73 -7.65 -18.58
N GLU A 387 13.52 -8.47 -17.90
CA GLU A 387 14.19 -9.64 -18.48
C GLU A 387 13.74 -10.95 -17.81
N LEU A 388 13.52 -12.00 -18.60
CA LEU A 388 13.30 -13.34 -18.04
C LEU A 388 14.55 -13.82 -17.31
N THR A 389 14.36 -14.42 -16.14
CA THR A 389 15.45 -15.08 -15.39
C THR A 389 15.09 -16.54 -15.07
N THR A 390 15.97 -17.24 -14.37
CA THR A 390 15.84 -18.67 -14.05
C THR A 390 15.99 -18.91 -12.55
N ILE A 391 15.50 -20.06 -12.08
CA ILE A 391 15.70 -20.50 -10.69
C ILE A 391 17.18 -20.52 -10.29
N ASP A 392 18.08 -20.90 -11.21
CA ASP A 392 19.53 -20.91 -10.99
C ASP A 392 20.12 -19.51 -10.72
N ASN A 393 19.50 -18.45 -11.27
CA ASN A 393 19.94 -17.09 -11.04
C ASN A 393 19.43 -16.58 -9.69
N ILE A 394 18.14 -16.76 -9.41
CA ILE A 394 17.53 -16.26 -8.16
C ILE A 394 17.96 -17.06 -6.92
N THR A 395 18.62 -18.21 -7.08
CA THR A 395 19.27 -18.98 -6.01
C THR A 395 20.75 -18.62 -5.82
N ASN A 396 21.32 -17.76 -6.67
CA ASN A 396 22.75 -17.46 -6.70
C ASN A 396 23.04 -16.06 -6.14
N THR A 397 23.63 -15.99 -4.94
CA THR A 397 24.04 -14.72 -4.30
C THR A 397 24.85 -13.81 -5.23
N SER A 398 25.84 -14.36 -5.96
CA SER A 398 26.67 -13.53 -6.84
C SER A 398 25.91 -12.96 -8.03
N TRP A 399 24.77 -13.53 -8.41
CA TRP A 399 23.90 -12.95 -9.43
C TRP A 399 23.27 -11.64 -8.94
N TYR A 400 22.76 -11.60 -7.70
CA TYR A 400 22.25 -10.37 -7.07
C TYR A 400 23.35 -9.29 -7.01
N GLU A 401 24.54 -9.65 -6.50
CA GLU A 401 25.67 -8.71 -6.34
C GLU A 401 26.16 -8.12 -7.67
N THR A 402 26.13 -8.90 -8.76
CA THR A 402 26.74 -8.48 -10.04
C THR A 402 25.73 -7.96 -11.07
N THR A 403 24.49 -8.42 -11.00
CA THR A 403 23.43 -8.08 -11.97
C THR A 403 22.50 -7.01 -11.45
N LEU A 404 22.06 -7.14 -10.19
CA LEU A 404 21.19 -6.16 -9.53
C LEU A 404 21.98 -5.11 -8.77
N LEU A 405 23.26 -5.40 -8.48
CA LEU A 405 24.16 -4.55 -7.70
C LEU A 405 23.70 -4.39 -6.24
N TRP A 406 22.96 -5.36 -5.71
CA TRP A 406 22.62 -5.39 -4.29
C TRP A 406 23.87 -5.68 -3.47
N ASP A 407 24.06 -4.91 -2.40
CA ASP A 407 25.21 -5.01 -1.49
C ASP A 407 24.84 -5.46 -0.07
N ASP A 408 23.55 -5.48 0.28
CA ASP A 408 23.05 -6.05 1.52
C ASP A 408 22.93 -7.58 1.44
N VAL A 409 23.84 -8.26 2.13
CA VAL A 409 23.91 -9.73 2.18
C VAL A 409 22.71 -10.34 2.91
N ASP A 410 22.17 -9.66 3.92
CA ASP A 410 21.03 -10.15 4.69
C ASP A 410 19.76 -10.06 3.83
N PHE A 411 19.58 -8.96 3.09
CA PHE A 411 18.48 -8.80 2.15
C PHE A 411 18.56 -9.79 0.98
N ILE A 412 19.75 -10.04 0.41
CA ILE A 412 19.95 -11.07 -0.62
C ILE A 412 19.58 -12.46 -0.09
N THR A 413 20.02 -12.78 1.13
CA THR A 413 19.70 -14.06 1.77
C THR A 413 18.20 -14.22 1.97
N LEU A 414 17.54 -13.14 2.41
CA LEU A 414 16.10 -13.08 2.59
C LEU A 414 15.35 -13.26 1.26
N ALA A 415 15.80 -12.61 0.18
CA ALA A 415 15.24 -12.77 -1.17
C ALA A 415 15.36 -14.22 -1.67
N ILE A 416 16.54 -14.84 -1.56
CA ILE A 416 16.74 -16.25 -1.92
C ILE A 416 15.77 -17.14 -1.13
N ASN A 417 15.66 -16.95 0.18
CA ASN A 417 14.79 -17.76 1.03
C ASN A 417 13.32 -17.64 0.63
N HIS A 418 12.81 -16.44 0.36
CA HIS A 418 11.41 -16.25 0.00
C HIS A 418 11.11 -16.70 -1.43
N LEU A 419 11.94 -16.31 -2.40
CA LEU A 419 11.71 -16.61 -3.82
C LEU A 419 11.80 -18.11 -4.13
N THR A 420 12.53 -18.89 -3.34
CA THR A 420 12.81 -20.31 -3.65
C THR A 420 12.01 -21.33 -2.84
N GLN A 421 11.27 -20.90 -1.81
CA GLN A 421 10.37 -21.79 -1.05
C GLN A 421 9.20 -22.27 -1.91
N GLU A 422 8.94 -23.58 -1.97
CA GLU A 422 7.82 -24.15 -2.75
C GLU A 422 6.43 -23.79 -2.20
#